data_AF-A0ABD5HNZ3-F1
#
_entry.id   AF-A0ABD5HNZ3-F1
#
_cell.length_a   1.000
_cell.length_b   1.000
_cell.length_c   1.000
_cell.angle_alpha   90.00
_cell.angle_beta   90.00
_cell.angle_gamma   90.00
#
_symmetry.space_group_name_H-M   'P 1'
#
loop_
_entity.id
_entity.type
_entity.pdbx_description
1 polymer ?
#
loop_
_entity_poly.entity_id
_entity_poly.type
_entity_poly.pdbx_seq_one_letter_code
_entity_poly.pdbx_strand_id
1 'polypeptide(L)'
;MKTYAVITLVTAASLLSGCNSEPSEQDIYTAMNKVVAQANAFVKSIAGKDVPKDALRELKSVKKHDCVEVSDKSYKCNVTAIVDNEKRTAAVTLVKTDDGWQVVDK
;
A
#
# COMPACT_ATOMS: atom_id res chain seq x y z
N MET A 1 21.66 57.42 -20.46
CA MET A 1 22.42 56.16 -20.53
C MET A 1 21.61 55.09 -19.82
N LYS A 2 21.36 53.96 -20.49
CA LYS A 2 20.54 52.85 -20.00
C LYS A 2 21.41 51.93 -19.13
N THR A 3 21.00 51.63 -17.90
CA THR A 3 21.64 50.59 -17.09
C THR A 3 20.57 49.68 -16.48
N TYR A 4 20.30 48.64 -17.27
CA TYR A 4 19.85 47.28 -16.98
C TYR A 4 19.42 46.94 -15.55
N ALA A 5 18.13 46.64 -15.43
CA ALA A 5 17.58 45.86 -14.33
C ALA A 5 18.18 44.45 -14.37
N VAL A 6 18.94 44.09 -13.34
CA VAL A 6 19.43 42.72 -13.15
C VAL A 6 18.27 41.92 -12.57
N ILE A 7 17.60 41.14 -13.44
CA ILE A 7 16.59 40.16 -13.04
C ILE A 7 17.36 38.94 -12.54
N THR A 8 17.46 38.79 -11.23
CA THR A 8 17.90 37.55 -10.60
C THR A 8 16.84 36.47 -10.85
N LEU A 9 17.10 35.57 -11.80
CA LEU A 9 16.37 34.32 -11.92
C LEU A 9 16.65 33.49 -10.66
N VAL A 10 15.69 33.46 -9.74
CA VAL A 10 15.66 32.46 -8.68
C VAL A 10 15.21 31.17 -9.34
N THR A 11 16.17 30.37 -9.80
CA THR A 11 15.93 28.99 -10.21
C THR A 11 15.48 28.25 -8.96
N ALA A 12 14.16 28.06 -8.81
CA ALA A 12 13.63 27.20 -7.78
C ALA A 12 14.17 25.79 -8.06
N ALA A 13 15.17 25.38 -7.27
CA ALA A 13 15.56 23.98 -7.20
C ALA A 13 14.32 23.25 -6.67
N SER A 14 13.59 22.63 -7.59
CA SER A 14 12.56 21.66 -7.27
C SER A 14 13.28 20.56 -6.52
N LEU A 15 13.12 20.54 -5.20
CA LEU A 15 13.40 19.37 -4.41
C LEU A 15 12.55 18.27 -5.05
N LEU A 16 13.20 17.32 -5.74
CA LEU A 16 12.61 16.02 -6.02
C LEU A 16 12.46 15.29 -4.68
N SER A 17 11.64 15.81 -3.76
CA SER A 17 10.93 14.93 -2.85
C SER A 17 10.05 14.10 -3.78
N GLY A 18 10.45 12.86 -4.07
CA GLY A 18 9.63 11.95 -4.85
C GLY A 18 8.21 12.04 -4.31
N CYS A 19 7.23 12.36 -5.16
CA CYS A 19 5.82 12.37 -4.79
C CYS A 19 5.30 10.94 -4.54
N ASN A 20 6.08 10.14 -3.83
CA ASN A 20 5.62 8.89 -3.28
C ASN A 20 5.00 9.19 -1.94
N SER A 21 3.79 9.73 -1.98
CA SER A 21 2.95 9.80 -0.80
C SER A 21 2.78 8.40 -0.21
N GLU A 22 2.72 8.33 1.11
CA GLU A 22 2.37 7.11 1.84
C GLU A 22 1.10 6.45 1.26
N PRO A 23 0.96 5.11 1.36
CA PRO A 23 -0.24 4.45 0.89
C PRO A 23 -1.48 4.96 1.63
N SER A 24 -2.55 5.19 0.87
CA SER A 24 -3.87 5.47 1.44
C SER A 24 -4.47 4.21 2.07
N GLU A 25 -5.51 4.35 2.89
CA GLU A 25 -6.22 3.19 3.44
C GLU A 25 -6.80 2.29 2.34
N GLN A 26 -7.28 2.88 1.23
CA GLN A 26 -7.77 2.14 0.07
C GLN A 26 -6.65 1.37 -0.66
N ASP A 27 -5.46 1.97 -0.75
CA ASP A 27 -4.28 1.28 -1.30
C ASP A 27 -3.92 0.06 -0.46
N ILE A 28 -3.91 0.22 0.86
CA ILE A 28 -3.62 -0.87 1.79
C ILE A 28 -4.69 -1.96 1.69
N TYR A 29 -5.98 -1.58 1.66
CA TYR A 29 -7.08 -2.53 1.46
C TYR A 29 -6.88 -3.32 0.17
N THR A 30 -6.57 -2.65 -0.93
CA THR A 30 -6.36 -3.28 -2.24
C THR A 30 -5.18 -4.24 -2.20
N ALA A 31 -4.06 -3.83 -1.62
CA ALA A 31 -2.86 -4.66 -1.50
C ALA A 31 -3.10 -5.89 -0.62
N MET A 32 -3.74 -5.71 0.55
CA MET A 32 -4.09 -6.82 1.44
C MET A 32 -5.14 -7.75 0.83
N ASN A 33 -6.13 -7.21 0.10
CA ASN A 33 -7.14 -8.02 -0.56
C ASN A 33 -6.54 -8.89 -1.68
N LYS A 34 -5.51 -8.40 -2.39
CA LYS A 34 -4.74 -9.21 -3.34
C LYS A 34 -4.09 -10.42 -2.64
N VAL A 35 -3.51 -10.24 -1.45
CA VAL A 35 -2.94 -11.35 -0.66
C VAL A 35 -4.02 -12.36 -0.27
N VAL A 36 -5.17 -11.90 0.23
CA VAL A 36 -6.31 -12.78 0.57
C VAL A 36 -6.82 -13.53 -0.67
N ALA A 37 -6.94 -12.86 -1.81
CA ALA A 37 -7.35 -13.47 -3.06
C ALA A 37 -6.35 -14.54 -3.55
N GLN A 38 -5.05 -14.28 -3.42
CA GLN A 38 -4.00 -15.25 -3.74
C GLN A 38 -4.07 -16.48 -2.81
N ALA A 39 -4.22 -16.28 -1.51
CA ALA A 39 -4.39 -17.37 -0.55
C ALA A 39 -5.63 -18.23 -0.88
N ASN A 40 -6.76 -17.59 -1.19
CA ASN A 40 -7.98 -18.27 -1.61
C ASN A 40 -7.83 -19.02 -2.93
N ALA A 41 -7.09 -18.45 -3.89
CA ALA A 41 -6.80 -19.12 -5.16
C ALA A 41 -5.93 -20.38 -4.94
N PHE A 42 -4.98 -20.31 -4.02
CA PHE A 42 -4.17 -21.47 -3.62
C PHE A 42 -5.00 -22.56 -2.92
N VAL A 43 -5.90 -22.19 -2.00
CA VAL A 43 -6.82 -23.16 -1.39
C VAL A 43 -7.64 -23.89 -2.47
N LYS A 44 -8.18 -23.16 -3.45
CA LYS A 44 -8.93 -23.75 -4.57
C LYS A 44 -8.08 -24.63 -5.47
N SER A 45 -6.78 -24.35 -5.63
CA SER A 45 -5.91 -25.19 -6.46
C SER A 45 -5.62 -26.55 -5.83
N ILE A 46 -5.66 -26.66 -4.50
CA ILE A 46 -5.40 -27.90 -3.77
C ILE A 46 -6.69 -28.66 -3.45
N ALA A 47 -7.71 -27.97 -2.92
CA ALA A 47 -8.95 -28.58 -2.47
C ALA A 47 -10.02 -28.70 -3.58
N GLY A 48 -9.75 -28.17 -4.78
CA GLY A 48 -10.66 -28.20 -5.91
C GLY A 48 -11.52 -26.94 -6.06
N LYS A 49 -12.30 -26.88 -7.15
CA LYS A 49 -13.07 -25.68 -7.53
C LYS A 49 -14.35 -25.49 -6.69
N ASP A 50 -14.82 -26.56 -6.06
CA ASP A 50 -16.07 -26.62 -5.30
C ASP A 50 -15.87 -26.34 -3.80
N VAL A 51 -14.79 -25.64 -3.44
CA VAL A 51 -14.53 -25.22 -2.06
C VAL A 51 -15.67 -24.32 -1.57
N PRO A 52 -16.32 -24.66 -0.44
CA PRO A 52 -17.36 -23.84 0.16
C PRO A 52 -16.89 -22.40 0.42
N LYS A 53 -17.78 -21.41 0.26
CA LYS A 53 -17.41 -19.99 0.40
C LYS A 53 -16.94 -19.64 1.81
N ASP A 54 -17.48 -20.29 2.82
CA ASP A 54 -17.12 -20.17 4.23
C ASP A 54 -15.73 -20.74 4.56
N ALA A 55 -15.17 -21.56 3.68
CA ALA A 55 -13.77 -22.03 3.78
C ALA A 55 -12.76 -21.05 3.15
N LEU A 56 -13.23 -19.98 2.48
CA LEU A 56 -12.41 -18.93 1.90
C LEU A 56 -12.42 -17.70 2.79
N ARG A 57 -11.29 -17.01 2.85
CA ARG A 57 -11.13 -15.80 3.68
C ARG A 57 -11.66 -14.57 2.95
N GLU A 58 -12.25 -13.64 3.67
CA GLU A 58 -12.74 -12.36 3.15
C GLU A 58 -12.12 -11.21 3.93
N LEU A 59 -11.50 -10.25 3.23
CA LEU A 59 -11.07 -9.00 3.84
C LEU A 59 -12.25 -8.02 3.87
N LYS A 60 -12.85 -7.81 5.04
CA LYS A 60 -14.00 -6.92 5.19
C LYS A 60 -13.61 -5.45 5.29
N SER A 61 -12.53 -5.16 6.02
CA SER A 61 -12.07 -3.79 6.18
C SER A 61 -10.61 -3.72 6.58
N VAL A 62 -10.01 -2.56 6.34
CA VAL A 62 -8.69 -2.17 6.81
C VAL A 62 -8.82 -0.76 7.38
N LYS A 63 -8.22 -0.54 8.54
CA LYS A 63 -8.03 0.76 9.16
C LYS A 63 -6.55 1.06 9.24
N LYS A 64 -6.11 2.15 8.63
CA LYS A 64 -4.75 2.67 8.75
C LYS A 64 -4.61 3.43 10.08
N HIS A 65 -3.58 3.14 10.87
CA HIS A 65 -3.25 3.91 12.07
C HIS A 65 -2.12 4.89 11.82
N ASP A 66 -0.99 4.36 11.35
CA ASP A 66 0.21 5.13 11.03
C ASP A 66 1.05 4.37 9.99
N CYS A 67 1.90 5.10 9.28
CA CYS A 67 2.89 4.55 8.38
C CYS A 67 4.23 5.23 8.60
N VAL A 68 5.31 4.45 8.55
CA VAL A 68 6.69 4.93 8.59
C VAL A 68 7.37 4.56 7.29
N GLU A 69 8.02 5.53 6.66
CA GLU A 69 8.82 5.29 5.47
C GLU A 69 10.00 4.38 5.82
N VAL A 70 10.17 3.32 5.03
CA VAL A 70 11.30 2.40 5.10
C VAL A 70 12.32 2.69 3.99
N SER A 71 11.84 3.15 2.83
CA SER A 71 12.62 3.64 1.69
C SER A 71 11.71 4.46 0.75
N ASP A 72 12.28 5.09 -0.27
CA ASP A 72 11.59 5.92 -1.29
C ASP A 72 10.31 5.29 -1.88
N LYS A 73 10.22 3.95 -1.92
CA LYS A 73 9.05 3.23 -2.43
C LYS A 73 8.43 2.25 -1.45
N SER A 74 8.78 2.30 -0.17
CA SER A 74 8.28 1.34 0.79
C SER A 74 7.92 1.96 2.13
N TYR A 75 6.76 1.58 2.66
CA TYR A 75 6.26 2.01 3.96
C TYR A 75 5.94 0.80 4.83
N LYS A 76 6.19 0.92 6.13
CA LYS A 76 5.69 -0.02 7.13
C LYS A 76 4.50 0.64 7.82
N CYS A 77 3.32 0.08 7.63
CA CYS A 77 2.06 0.64 8.13
C CYS A 77 1.48 -0.23 9.24
N ASN A 78 1.17 0.38 10.38
CA ASN A 78 0.38 -0.27 11.43
C ASN A 78 -1.10 -0.18 11.04
N VAL A 79 -1.74 -1.33 10.93
CA VAL A 79 -3.11 -1.44 10.43
C VAL A 79 -3.93 -2.35 11.33
N THR A 80 -5.23 -2.08 11.39
CA THR A 80 -6.21 -3.06 11.87
C THR A 80 -7.01 -3.55 10.69
N ALA A 81 -7.01 -4.85 10.43
CA ALA A 81 -7.86 -5.49 9.44
C ALA A 81 -8.97 -6.31 10.12
N ILE A 82 -10.13 -6.38 9.47
CA ILE A 82 -11.15 -7.37 9.79
C ILE A 82 -11.13 -8.41 8.66
N VAL A 83 -10.70 -9.63 9.00
CA VAL A 83 -10.73 -10.77 8.07
C VAL A 83 -11.78 -11.74 8.59
N ASP A 84 -12.78 -12.01 7.76
CA ASP A 84 -14.05 -12.64 8.11
C ASP A 84 -14.74 -11.89 9.25
N ASN A 85 -14.70 -12.40 10.49
CA ASN A 85 -15.25 -11.72 11.66
C ASN A 85 -14.17 -11.47 12.73
N GLU A 86 -12.89 -11.65 12.37
CA GLU A 86 -11.77 -11.49 13.28
C GLU A 86 -11.06 -10.17 13.04
N LYS A 87 -10.93 -9.39 14.11
CA LYS A 87 -10.12 -8.18 14.13
C LYS A 87 -8.66 -8.53 14.40
N ARG A 88 -7.76 -8.10 13.53
CA ARG A 88 -6.31 -8.30 13.63
C ARG A 88 -5.59 -6.95 13.52
N THR A 89 -4.65 -6.69 14.41
CA THR A 89 -3.77 -5.50 14.31
C THR A 89 -2.35 -5.97 14.05
N ALA A 90 -1.73 -5.46 13.00
CA ALA A 90 -0.38 -5.85 12.60
C ALA A 90 0.32 -4.71 11.85
N ALA A 91 1.65 -4.77 11.81
CA ALA A 91 2.44 -3.93 10.93
C ALA A 91 2.65 -4.65 9.59
N VAL A 92 2.27 -4.03 8.48
CA VAL A 92 2.47 -4.56 7.12
C VAL A 92 3.48 -3.69 6.38
N THR A 93 4.40 -4.32 5.65
CA THR A 93 5.31 -3.58 4.77
C THR A 93 4.71 -3.55 3.38
N LEU A 94 4.52 -2.35 2.82
CA LEU A 94 4.05 -2.15 1.45
C LEU A 94 5.16 -1.58 0.59
N VAL A 95 5.26 -2.05 -0.65
CA VAL A 95 6.14 -1.51 -1.68
C VAL A 95 5.30 -1.03 -2.85
N LYS A 96 5.59 0.17 -3.36
CA LYS A 96 4.94 0.72 -4.55
C LYS A 96 5.60 0.16 -5.80
N THR A 97 4.78 -0.44 -6.65
CA THR A 97 5.14 -0.98 -7.97
C THR A 97 4.33 -0.28 -9.05
N ASP A 98 4.61 -0.59 -10.32
CA ASP A 98 3.82 -0.07 -11.44
C ASP A 98 2.36 -0.59 -11.40
N ASP A 99 2.12 -1.75 -10.77
CA ASP A 99 0.80 -2.35 -10.54
C ASP A 99 0.11 -1.88 -9.25
N GLY A 100 0.62 -0.79 -8.66
CA GLY A 100 0.18 -0.23 -7.38
C GLY A 100 0.93 -0.80 -6.18
N TRP A 101 0.36 -0.64 -4.99
CA TRP A 101 0.96 -1.10 -3.73
C TRP A 101 0.82 -2.62 -3.56
N GLN A 102 1.89 -3.24 -3.07
CA GLN A 102 1.95 -4.67 -2.79
C GLN A 102 2.44 -4.89 -1.36
N VAL A 103 1.82 -5.84 -0.64
CA VAL A 103 2.32 -6.29 0.66
C VAL A 103 3.52 -7.21 0.40
N VAL A 104 4.63 -6.95 1.08
CA VAL A 104 5.80 -7.83 1.06
C VAL A 104 5.93 -8.50 2.42
N ASP A 105 5.99 -9.83 2.40
CA ASP A 105 6.32 -10.62 3.59
C ASP A 105 7.83 -10.46 3.86
N LYS A 106 8.20 -10.24 5.12
CA LYS A 106 9.60 -10.15 5.56
C LYS A 106 9.87 -11.18 6.63
#